data_AF-A0A9E8MWW2-F1
#
_entry.id   AF-A0A9E8MWW2-F1
#
_cell.length_a   1.000
_cell.length_b   1.000
_cell.length_c   1.000
_cell.angle_alpha   90.00
_cell.angle_beta   90.00
_cell.angle_gamma   90.00
#
_symmetry.space_group_name_H-M   'P 1'
#
loop_
_entity.id
_entity.type
_entity.pdbx_description
1 polymer ?
#
loop_
_entity_poly.entity_id
_entity_poly.type
_entity_poly.pdbx_seq_one_letter_code
_entity_poly.pdbx_strand_id
1 'polypeptide(L)'
;MQSQIPTENMLAFTGTRLSTNEFYNKVQSQGIKTILGTLGNLDQQAETKGDITYKVWQEKGIDVFATDRPFAVAKALNITKQK
;
A
#
# COMPACT_ATOMS: atom_id res chain seq x y z
N MET A 1 11.69 7.32 -18.97
CA MET A 1 10.81 8.38 -18.42
C MET A 1 11.20 9.69 -19.07
N GLN A 2 10.27 10.34 -19.77
CA GLN A 2 10.56 11.54 -20.57
C GLN A 2 10.41 12.85 -19.78
N SER A 3 9.68 12.85 -18.66
CA SER A 3 9.36 14.05 -17.88
C SER A 3 10.49 14.55 -16.98
N GLN A 4 11.61 13.82 -16.86
CA GLN A 4 12.73 14.10 -15.93
C GLN A 4 12.31 14.23 -14.45
N ILE A 5 11.12 13.75 -14.08
CA ILE A 5 10.68 13.72 -12.68
C ILE A 5 11.49 12.64 -11.95
N PRO A 6 12.18 12.98 -10.84
CA PRO A 6 12.89 11.99 -10.04
C PRO A 6 11.92 10.94 -9.48
N THR A 7 12.24 9.66 -9.66
CA THR A 7 11.33 8.56 -9.32
C THR A 7 11.13 8.39 -7.82
N GLU A 8 12.09 8.81 -7.02
CA GLU A 8 12.01 8.87 -5.56
C GLU A 8 10.89 9.81 -5.06
N ASN A 9 10.45 10.75 -5.90
CA ASN A 9 9.34 11.67 -5.64
C ASN A 9 8.01 11.17 -6.24
N MET A 10 8.00 9.96 -6.81
CA MET A 10 6.81 9.39 -7.44
C MET A 10 6.13 8.36 -6.54
N LEU A 11 4.81 8.35 -6.62
CA LEU A 11 3.93 7.34 -6.04
C LEU A 11 3.07 6.75 -7.15
N ALA A 12 3.04 5.42 -7.25
CA ALA A 12 2.24 4.69 -8.23
C ALA A 12 0.99 4.12 -7.58
N PHE A 13 -0.18 4.60 -8.00
CA PHE A 13 -1.44 3.93 -7.65
C PHE A 13 -1.55 2.62 -8.43
N THR A 14 -1.56 1.49 -7.72
CA THR A 14 -1.51 0.14 -8.30
C THR A 14 -2.88 -0.51 -8.45
N GLY A 15 -3.95 0.26 -8.25
CA GLY A 15 -5.35 -0.18 -8.38
C GLY A 15 -6.03 -0.48 -7.05
N THR A 16 -7.25 -1.03 -7.15
CA THR A 16 -8.11 -1.38 -6.00
C THR A 16 -8.16 -2.89 -5.72
N ARG A 17 -7.26 -3.65 -6.34
CA ARG A 17 -7.10 -5.09 -6.21
C ARG A 17 -5.63 -5.42 -6.06
N LEU A 18 -5.32 -6.54 -5.41
CA LEU A 18 -3.96 -7.01 -5.30
C LEU A 18 -3.42 -7.42 -6.68
N SER A 19 -2.26 -6.86 -7.03
CA SER A 19 -1.41 -7.34 -8.11
C SER A 19 -0.43 -8.39 -7.58
N THR A 20 0.34 -9.01 -8.48
CA THR A 20 1.36 -9.99 -8.09
C THR A 20 2.51 -9.30 -7.34
N ASN A 21 3.24 -10.04 -6.52
CA ASN A 21 4.38 -9.50 -5.78
C ASN A 21 5.47 -8.98 -6.74
N GLU A 22 5.67 -9.66 -7.88
CA GLU A 22 6.64 -9.28 -8.91
C GLU A 22 6.31 -7.90 -9.51
N PHE A 23 5.02 -7.57 -9.63
CA PHE A 23 4.60 -6.25 -10.10
C PHE A 23 5.02 -5.15 -9.13
N TYR A 24 4.74 -5.31 -7.82
CA TYR A 24 5.15 -4.33 -6.82
C TYR A 24 6.67 -4.18 -6.76
N ASN A 25 7.39 -5.29 -6.75
CA ASN A 25 8.86 -5.29 -6.75
C ASN A 25 9.43 -4.56 -7.98
N LYS A 26 8.82 -4.72 -9.15
CA LYS A 26 9.24 -4.03 -10.39
C LYS A 26 8.97 -2.52 -10.36
N VAL A 27 7.92 -2.08 -9.67
CA VAL A 27 7.65 -0.65 -9.47
C VAL A 27 8.67 -0.07 -8.49
N GLN A 28 8.86 -0.75 -7.35
CA GLN A 28 9.81 -0.33 -6.31
C GLN A 28 11.26 -0.36 -6.80
N SER A 29 11.64 -1.27 -7.69
CA SER A 29 12.98 -1.32 -8.28
C SER A 29 13.31 -0.09 -9.14
N GLN A 30 12.30 0.72 -9.50
CA GLN A 30 12.49 2.00 -10.19
C GLN A 30 12.58 3.18 -9.21
N GLY A 31 12.56 2.94 -7.89
CA GLY A 31 12.54 3.98 -6.85
C GLY A 31 11.16 4.54 -6.55
N ILE A 32 10.10 3.97 -7.14
CA ILE A 32 8.72 4.45 -7.02
C ILE A 32 8.00 3.69 -5.91
N LYS A 33 7.36 4.41 -4.99
CA LYS A 33 6.54 3.80 -3.94
C LYS A 33 5.15 3.42 -4.45
N THR A 34 4.57 2.35 -3.93
CA THR A 34 3.26 1.83 -4.35
C THR A 34 2.13 2.33 -3.45
N ILE A 35 0.96 2.61 -4.04
CA ILE A 35 -0.28 2.91 -3.33
C ILE A 35 -1.33 1.86 -3.73
N LEU A 36 -1.81 1.08 -2.76
CA LEU A 36 -2.97 0.21 -2.93
C LEU A 36 -4.25 0.93 -2.45
N GLY A 37 -5.26 0.99 -3.31
CA GLY A 37 -6.62 1.37 -2.89
C GLY A 37 -7.31 0.20 -2.21
N THR A 38 -7.55 0.29 -0.90
CA THR A 38 -8.29 -0.73 -0.15
C THR A 38 -9.75 -0.36 0.11
N LEU A 39 -10.12 0.91 -0.17
CA LEU A 39 -11.48 1.46 -0.05
C LEU A 39 -12.54 0.48 -0.57
N GLY A 40 -13.51 0.13 0.27
CA GLY A 40 -14.51 -0.89 -0.03
C GLY A 40 -14.04 -2.32 0.20
N ASN A 41 -13.76 -3.08 -0.87
CA ASN A 41 -13.71 -4.55 -0.80
C ASN A 41 -12.57 -5.09 0.06
N LEU A 42 -11.37 -4.52 -0.06
CA LEU A 42 -10.21 -5.00 0.69
C LEU A 42 -10.31 -4.57 2.17
N ASP A 43 -10.78 -3.37 2.45
CA ASP A 43 -11.04 -2.94 3.83
C ASP A 43 -12.10 -3.80 4.53
N GLN A 44 -13.19 -4.16 3.82
CA GLN A 44 -14.21 -5.11 4.29
C GLN A 44 -13.61 -6.51 4.50
N GLN A 45 -12.73 -6.95 3.61
CA GLN A 45 -12.02 -8.21 3.75
C GLN A 45 -11.13 -8.20 5.00
N ALA A 46 -10.38 -7.13 5.24
CA ALA A 46 -9.54 -6.98 6.42
C ALA A 46 -10.39 -6.89 7.70
N GLU A 47 -11.55 -6.23 7.65
CA GLU A 47 -12.47 -6.18 8.79
C GLU A 47 -12.99 -7.57 9.15
N THR A 48 -13.35 -8.37 8.14
CA THR A 48 -13.89 -9.72 8.35
C THR A 48 -12.81 -10.73 8.73
N LYS A 49 -11.62 -10.66 8.12
CA LYS A 49 -10.53 -11.65 8.29
C LYS A 49 -9.49 -11.24 9.34
N GLY A 50 -9.56 -10.01 9.84
CA GLY A 50 -8.64 -9.43 10.79
C GLY A 50 -7.67 -8.42 10.15
N ASP A 51 -7.42 -7.34 10.88
CA ASP A 51 -6.60 -6.21 10.41
C ASP A 51 -5.13 -6.60 10.16
N ILE A 52 -4.67 -7.78 10.62
CA ILE A 52 -3.35 -8.33 10.27
C ILE A 52 -3.13 -8.45 8.74
N THR A 53 -4.22 -8.49 7.97
CA THR A 53 -4.19 -8.51 6.51
C THR A 53 -3.44 -7.30 5.92
N TYR A 54 -3.52 -6.11 6.54
CA TYR A 54 -2.76 -4.94 6.08
C TYR A 54 -1.25 -5.14 6.20
N LYS A 55 -0.77 -5.85 7.23
CA LYS A 55 0.64 -6.19 7.39
C LYS A 55 1.10 -7.18 6.31
N VAL A 56 0.28 -8.19 6.01
CA VAL A 56 0.55 -9.13 4.91
C VAL A 56 0.66 -8.40 3.57
N TRP A 57 -0.19 -7.40 3.33
CA TRP A 57 -0.11 -6.58 2.13
C TRP A 57 1.12 -5.68 2.10
N GLN A 58 1.51 -5.09 3.23
CA GLN A 58 2.76 -4.34 3.34
C GLN A 58 3.96 -5.22 2.97
N GLU A 59 4.02 -6.44 3.51
CA GLU A 59 5.07 -7.43 3.23
C GLU A 59 5.13 -7.86 1.75
N LYS A 60 4.05 -7.66 0.99
CA LYS A 60 4.02 -7.92 -0.47
C LYS A 60 4.61 -6.80 -1.32
N GLY A 61 5.00 -5.67 -0.71
CA GLY A 61 5.54 -4.50 -1.40
C GLY A 61 4.55 -3.34 -1.56
N ILE A 62 3.57 -3.23 -0.65
CA ILE A 62 2.66 -2.08 -0.59
C ILE A 62 3.18 -1.06 0.40
N ASP A 63 3.51 0.14 -0.08
CA ASP A 63 4.09 1.20 0.73
C ASP A 63 3.03 2.09 1.40
N VAL A 64 1.92 2.34 0.70
CA VAL A 64 0.85 3.24 1.14
C VAL A 64 -0.52 2.60 0.90
N PHE A 65 -1.42 2.77 1.86
CA PHE A 65 -2.82 2.35 1.75
C PHE A 65 -3.73 3.56 1.59
N ALA A 66 -4.46 3.63 0.48
CA ALA A 66 -5.61 4.51 0.34
C ALA A 66 -6.84 3.73 0.86
N THR A 67 -7.25 4.01 2.11
CA THR A 67 -8.15 3.16 2.92
C THR A 67 -9.25 3.99 3.58
N ASP A 68 -10.42 3.36 3.80
CA ASP A 68 -11.53 3.86 4.62
C ASP A 68 -11.29 3.61 6.13
N ARG A 69 -10.30 2.77 6.46
CA ARG A 69 -10.01 2.32 7.83
C ARG A 69 -8.59 2.74 8.29
N PRO A 70 -8.22 4.04 8.22
CA PRO A 70 -6.85 4.51 8.45
C PRO A 70 -6.31 4.16 9.84
N PHE A 71 -7.15 4.16 10.88
CA PHE A 71 -6.74 3.78 12.23
C PHE A 71 -6.49 2.28 12.38
N ALA A 72 -7.26 1.44 11.67
CA ALA A 72 -7.05 0.00 11.65
C ALA A 72 -5.72 -0.34 10.96
N VAL A 73 -5.42 0.32 9.83
CA VAL A 73 -4.13 0.22 9.16
C VAL A 73 -3.00 0.67 10.08
N ALA A 74 -3.10 1.86 10.68
CA ALA A 74 -2.07 2.37 11.59
C ALA A 74 -1.80 1.41 12.75
N LYS A 75 -2.85 0.84 13.36
CA LYS A 75 -2.73 -0.16 14.41
C LYS A 75 -2.07 -1.44 13.91
N ALA A 76 -2.50 -1.99 12.77
CA ALA A 76 -1.95 -3.21 12.19
C ALA A 76 -0.46 -3.09 11.82
N LEU A 77 -0.04 -1.90 11.40
CA LEU A 77 1.34 -1.58 11.02
C LEU A 77 2.18 -1.05 12.19
N ASN A 78 1.62 -0.97 13.40
CA ASN A 78 2.26 -0.37 14.57
C ASN A 78 2.80 1.05 14.33
N ILE A 79 2.10 1.83 13.49
CA ILE A 79 2.45 3.22 13.21
C ILE A 79 1.99 4.06 14.40
N THR A 80 2.97 4.67 15.07
CA THR A 80 2.73 5.66 16.12
C THR A 80 2.98 7.06 15.57
N LYS A 81 2.17 8.03 16.01
CA LYS A 81 2.40 9.43 15.66
C LYS A 81 3.69 9.86 16.34
N GLN A 82 4.71 10.18 15.55
CA GLN A 82 5.91 10.81 16.09
C GLN A 82 5.53 12.21 16.60
N LYS A 83 5.98 12.56 17.81
CA LYS A 83 5.73 13.86 18.45
C LYS A 83 6.63 14.93 17.85
#